data_AF-A0A955PJ13-F1
#
_entry.id   AF-A0A955PJ13-F1
#
_cell.length_a   1.000
_cell.length_b   1.000
_cell.length_c   1.000
_cell.angle_alpha   90.00
_cell.angle_beta   90.00
_cell.angle_gamma   90.00
#
_symmetry.space_group_name_H-M   'P 1'
#
loop_
_entity.id
_entity.type
_entity.pdbx_description
1 polymer ?
#
loop_
_entity_poly.entity_id
_entity_poly.type
_entity_poly.pdbx_seq_one_letter_code
_entity_poly.pdbx_strand_id
1 'polypeptide(L)'
;SETWMQIKADIMNAEMTVPEVSEAGCLGMALLAGSAVGVYRNVKEAVETTVKVTKRYEPDAHRAAIYNENMEVYKDLYPALQSINHRIARF
;
A
#
# COMPACT_ATOMS: atom_id res chain seq x y z
N SER A 1 11.83 2.90 2.59
CA SER A 1 12.88 1.88 2.41
C SER A 1 12.55 1.06 1.18
N GLU A 2 13.51 0.85 0.27
CA GLU A 2 13.33 0.06 -0.94
C GLU A 2 13.03 -1.40 -0.61
N THR A 3 13.80 -1.99 0.32
CA THR A 3 13.60 -3.37 0.80
C THR A 3 12.17 -3.61 1.30
N TRP A 4 11.62 -2.65 2.06
CA TRP A 4 10.27 -2.80 2.60
C TRP A 4 9.19 -2.73 1.50
N MET A 5 9.40 -1.92 0.47
CA MET A 5 8.49 -1.87 -0.68
C MET A 5 8.53 -3.17 -1.47
N GLN A 6 9.72 -3.75 -1.67
CA GLN A 6 9.86 -5.04 -2.31
C GLN A 6 9.19 -6.17 -1.51
N ILE A 7 9.41 -6.21 -0.18
CA ILE A 7 8.75 -7.19 0.70
C ILE A 7 7.22 -7.09 0.57
N LYS A 8 6.67 -5.87 0.54
CA LYS A 8 5.22 -5.68 0.32
C LYS A 8 4.76 -6.18 -1.04
N ALA A 9 5.50 -5.88 -2.11
CA ALA A 9 5.17 -6.36 -3.45
C ALA A 9 5.15 -7.90 -3.48
N ASP A 10 6.18 -8.53 -2.92
CA ASP A 10 6.32 -9.99 -2.86
C ASP A 10 5.19 -10.63 -2.02
N ILE A 11 4.88 -10.10 -0.83
CA ILE A 11 3.81 -10.62 0.04
C ILE A 11 2.42 -10.45 -0.62
N MET A 12 2.16 -9.30 -1.23
CA MET A 12 0.86 -9.01 -1.84
C MET A 12 0.71 -9.63 -3.23
N ASN A 13 1.80 -10.18 -3.79
CA ASN A 13 1.90 -10.69 -5.15
C ASN A 13 1.34 -9.70 -6.20
N ALA A 14 1.71 -8.42 -6.05
CA ALA A 14 1.20 -7.33 -6.87
C ALA A 14 2.26 -6.22 -7.04
N GLU A 15 2.23 -5.52 -8.19
CA GLU A 15 3.10 -4.36 -8.43
C GLU A 15 2.85 -3.27 -7.38
N MET A 16 3.93 -2.80 -6.74
CA MET A 16 3.87 -1.65 -5.84
C MET A 16 4.46 -0.41 -6.52
N THR A 17 3.65 0.63 -6.66
CA THR A 17 4.08 1.93 -7.20
C THR A 17 4.29 2.94 -6.08
N VAL A 18 5.40 3.68 -6.12
CA VAL A 18 5.69 4.78 -5.17
C VAL A 18 5.44 6.12 -5.85
N PRO A 19 4.49 6.94 -5.36
CA PRO A 19 4.29 8.29 -5.87
C PRO A 19 5.47 9.20 -5.51
N GLU A 20 5.70 10.25 -6.30
CA GLU A 20 6.70 11.29 -6.02
C GLU A 20 6.37 12.10 -4.76
N VAL A 21 5.08 12.25 -4.48
CA VAL A 21 4.58 13.03 -3.34
C VAL A 21 4.51 12.17 -2.07
N SER A 22 4.96 12.72 -0.94
CA SER A 22 4.75 12.12 0.38
C SER A 22 3.33 12.38 0.92
N GLU A 23 2.83 13.59 0.72
CA GLU A 23 1.52 14.06 1.19
C GLU A 23 0.40 13.79 0.18
N ALA A 24 0.15 12.50 -0.10
CA ALA A 24 -0.85 12.09 -1.10
C ALA A 24 -2.28 12.58 -0.77
N GLY A 25 -2.64 12.68 0.51
CA GLY A 25 -3.95 13.17 0.95
C GLY A 25 -4.18 14.66 0.63
N CYS A 26 -3.19 15.51 0.93
CA CYS A 26 -3.23 16.93 0.62
C CYS A 26 -3.27 17.17 -0.89
N LEU A 27 -2.45 16.43 -1.66
CA LEU A 27 -2.50 16.50 -3.11
C LEU A 27 -3.88 16.10 -3.63
N GLY A 28 -4.43 14.98 -3.15
CA GLY A 28 -5.77 14.53 -3.54
C GLY A 28 -6.85 15.60 -3.31
N MET A 29 -6.84 16.25 -2.13
CA MET A 29 -7.75 17.36 -1.84
C MET A 29 -7.56 18.54 -2.80
N ALA A 30 -6.33 18.92 -3.10
CA ALA A 30 -6.04 20.00 -4.03
C ALA A 30 -6.54 19.69 -5.45
N LEU A 31 -6.36 18.45 -5.93
CA LEU A 31 -6.84 18.01 -7.25
C LEU A 31 -8.37 18.00 -7.33
N LEU A 32 -9.04 17.57 -6.26
CA LEU A 32 -10.50 17.59 -6.16
C LEU A 32 -11.03 19.03 -6.15
N ALA A 33 -10.47 19.89 -5.30
CA ALA A 33 -10.87 21.30 -5.22
C ALA A 33 -10.60 22.03 -6.55
N GLY A 34 -9.43 21.82 -7.15
CA GLY A 34 -9.08 22.37 -8.46
C GLY A 34 -10.05 21.94 -9.56
N SER A 35 -10.48 20.67 -9.55
CA SER A 35 -11.50 20.19 -10.49
C SER A 35 -12.86 20.84 -10.24
N ALA A 36 -13.24 21.06 -8.97
CA ALA A 36 -14.52 21.66 -8.61
C ALA A 36 -14.63 23.15 -9.01
N VAL A 37 -13.52 23.89 -8.94
CA VAL A 37 -13.46 25.32 -9.33
C VAL A 37 -13.05 25.53 -10.79
N GLY A 38 -12.92 24.46 -11.58
CA GLY A 38 -12.66 24.52 -13.02
C GLY A 38 -11.20 24.76 -13.42
N VAL A 39 -10.24 24.62 -12.50
CA VAL A 39 -8.79 24.63 -12.83
C VAL A 39 -8.43 23.42 -13.68
N TYR A 40 -9.07 22.29 -13.43
CA TYR A 40 -9.01 21.09 -14.28
C TYR A 40 -10.40 20.79 -14.84
N ARG A 41 -10.48 20.24 -16.06
CA ARG A 41 -11.73 19.81 -16.71
C ARG A 41 -12.45 18.74 -15.88
N ASN A 42 -11.68 17.85 -15.27
CA ASN A 42 -12.17 16.80 -14.36
C ASN A 42 -11.02 16.21 -13.52
N VAL A 43 -11.38 15.39 -12.53
CA VAL A 43 -10.43 14.74 -11.61
C VAL A 43 -9.43 13.86 -12.35
N LYS A 44 -9.86 13.17 -13.42
CA LYS A 44 -8.98 12.29 -14.19
C LYS A 44 -7.83 13.07 -14.83
N GLU A 45 -8.14 14.19 -15.49
CA GLU A 45 -7.12 15.09 -16.03
C GLU A 45 -6.20 15.64 -14.93
N ALA A 46 -6.78 16.04 -13.79
CA ALA A 46 -6.01 16.56 -12.66
C ALA A 46 -4.96 15.55 -12.16
N VAL A 47 -5.35 14.27 -12.04
CA VAL A 47 -4.47 13.17 -11.68
C VAL A 47 -3.41 12.91 -12.74
N GLU A 48 -3.80 12.77 -14.02
CA GLU A 48 -2.88 12.51 -15.13
C GLU A 48 -1.82 13.62 -15.29
N THR A 49 -2.18 14.86 -14.99
CA THR A 49 -1.28 16.02 -15.11
C THR A 49 -0.30 16.13 -13.93
N THR A 50 -0.71 15.68 -12.74
CA THR A 50 -0.03 16.05 -11.49
C THR A 50 0.62 14.87 -10.78
N VAL A 51 0.02 13.68 -10.83
CA VAL A 51 0.52 12.50 -10.11
C VAL A 51 1.64 11.84 -10.91
N LYS A 52 2.82 11.72 -10.30
CA LYS A 52 3.99 11.09 -10.89
C LYS A 52 4.44 9.91 -10.03
N VAL A 53 4.83 8.82 -10.68
CA VAL A 53 5.39 7.62 -10.04
C VAL A 53 6.91 7.67 -10.15
N THR A 54 7.61 7.49 -9.04
CA THR A 54 9.08 7.51 -9.00
C THR A 54 9.69 6.13 -9.10
N LYS A 55 9.05 5.11 -8.52
CA LYS A 55 9.55 3.74 -8.47
C LYS A 55 8.41 2.74 -8.59
N ARG A 56 8.73 1.58 -9.17
CA ARG A 56 7.85 0.41 -9.28
C ARG A 56 8.62 -0.81 -8.74
N TYR A 57 7.92 -1.66 -8.00
CA TYR A 57 8.45 -2.91 -7.46
C TYR A 57 7.54 -4.04 -7.91
N GLU A 58 8.06 -4.89 -8.79
CA GLU A 58 7.36 -6.08 -9.26
C GLU A 58 7.56 -7.22 -8.25
N PRO A 59 6.54 -8.07 -8.01
CA PRO A 59 6.69 -9.21 -7.13
C PRO A 59 7.67 -10.23 -7.72
N ASP A 60 8.52 -10.75 -6.86
CA ASP A 60 9.36 -11.90 -7.18
C ASP A 60 8.58 -13.19 -6.94
N ALA A 61 8.34 -13.97 -8.01
CA ALA A 61 7.50 -15.17 -7.95
C ALA A 61 8.00 -16.22 -6.94
N HIS A 62 9.32 -16.35 -6.76
CA HIS A 62 9.88 -17.31 -5.80
C HIS A 62 9.65 -16.85 -4.37
N ARG A 63 9.88 -15.56 -4.08
CA ARG A 63 9.61 -14.99 -2.75
C ARG A 63 8.12 -14.93 -2.44
N ALA A 64 7.28 -14.63 -3.41
CA ALA A 64 5.83 -14.66 -3.26
C ALA A 64 5.31 -16.06 -2.85
N ALA A 65 5.86 -17.13 -3.44
CA ALA A 65 5.53 -18.50 -3.04
C ALA A 65 5.89 -18.78 -1.57
N ILE A 66 7.11 -18.39 -1.15
CA ILE A 66 7.55 -18.52 0.25
C ILE A 66 6.65 -17.71 1.20
N TYR A 67 6.30 -16.47 0.84
CA TYR A 67 5.41 -15.65 1.65
C TYR A 67 3.99 -16.19 1.74
N ASN A 68 3.47 -16.81 0.68
CA ASN A 68 2.17 -17.47 0.70
C ASN A 68 2.14 -18.63 1.70
N GLU A 69 3.16 -19.49 1.70
CA GLU A 69 3.27 -20.58 2.68
C GLU A 69 3.34 -20.03 4.12
N ASN A 70 4.16 -19.00 4.34
CA ASN A 70 4.26 -18.35 5.65
C ASN A 70 2.97 -17.65 6.07
N MET A 71 2.18 -17.14 5.12
CA MET A 71 0.90 -16.48 5.38
C MET A 71 -0.12 -17.49 5.94
N GLU A 72 -0.11 -18.74 5.48
CA GLU A 72 -0.97 -19.79 6.06
C GLU A 72 -0.60 -20.06 7.53
N VAL A 73 0.69 -20.16 7.85
CA VAL A 73 1.15 -20.28 9.24
C VAL A 73 0.73 -19.06 10.08
N TYR A 74 0.82 -17.86 9.52
CA TYR A 74 0.37 -16.63 10.19
C TYR A 74 -1.14 -16.63 10.47
N LYS A 75 -1.95 -17.09 9.50
CA LYS A 75 -3.41 -17.21 9.64
C LYS A 75 -3.81 -18.18 10.75
N ASP A 76 -3.05 -19.25 10.96
CA ASP A 76 -3.27 -20.18 12.07
C ASP A 76 -2.80 -19.60 13.41
N LEU A 77 -1.64 -18.93 13.40
CA LEU A 77 -1.03 -18.36 14.60
C LEU A 77 -1.88 -17.22 15.20
N TYR A 78 -2.43 -16.34 14.37
CA TYR A 78 -3.17 -15.15 14.80
C TYR A 78 -4.35 -15.47 15.75
N PRO A 79 -5.31 -16.36 15.41
CA PRO A 79 -6.37 -16.76 16.32
C PRO A 79 -5.85 -17.58 17.49
N ALA A 80 -4.82 -18.43 17.31
CA ALA A 80 -4.26 -19.24 18.39
C ALA A 80 -3.71 -18.38 19.54
N LEU A 81 -3.11 -17.23 19.23
CA LEU A 81 -2.59 -16.28 20.22
C LEU A 81 -3.63 -15.31 20.77
N GLN A 82 -4.85 -15.26 20.22
CA GLN A 82 -5.87 -14.27 20.57
C GLN A 82 -6.17 -14.26 22.08
N SER A 83 -6.41 -15.45 22.66
CA SER A 83 -6.77 -15.57 24.08
C SER A 83 -5.64 -15.11 25.01
N ILE A 84 -4.38 -15.38 24.65
CA ILE A 84 -3.20 -14.96 25.41
C ILE A 84 -3.04 -13.45 25.32
N ASN A 85 -3.14 -12.88 24.11
CA ASN A 85 -3.04 -11.44 23.89
C ASN A 85 -4.13 -10.66 24.66
N HIS A 86 -5.37 -11.17 24.70
CA HIS A 86 -6.42 -10.57 25.51
C HIS A 86 -6.15 -10.61 27.02
N ARG A 87 -5.42 -11.61 27.52
CA ARG A 87 -5.00 -11.67 28.92
C ARG A 87 -3.88 -10.68 29.21
N ILE A 88 -2.92 -10.54 28.30
CA ILE A 88 -1.83 -9.55 28.42
C ILE A 88 -2.41 -8.13 28.46
N ALA A 89 -3.35 -7.81 27.57
CA ALA A 89 -3.94 -6.47 27.46
C ALA A 89 -4.79 -6.02 28.67
N ARG A 90 -5.05 -6.91 29.64
CA ARG A 90 -5.79 -6.61 30.87
C ARG A 90 -4.89 -6.20 32.03
N PHE A 91 -3.57 -6.44 31.92
CA PHE A 91 -2.57 -5.88 32.84
C PHE A 91 -2.26 -4.45 32.43
#